data_AF-A0A2D1SUD9-F1
#
_entry.id   AF-A0A2D1SUD9-F1
#
_cell.length_a   1.000
_cell.length_b   1.000
_cell.length_c   1.000
_cell.angle_alpha   90.00
_cell.angle_beta   90.00
_cell.angle_gamma   90.00
#
_symmetry.space_group_name_H-M   'P 1'
#
loop_
_entity.id
_entity.type
_entity.pdbx_description
1 polymer ?
#
loop_
_entity_poly.entity_id
_entity_poly.type
_entity_poly.pdbx_seq_one_letter_code
_entity_poly.pdbx_strand_id
1 'polypeptide(L)'
;MNDITRQKIIAWCEDLSDDLVIHAMQIAMERNSVSWSYAEGILKKWNAKGVKSLKDVDALLAQFEAQRAQKNRPYGNQRTENIPEWFSKHQAESAATQQIVNEPIDFEAERAKVLAKLGGA
;
A
#
# COMPACT_ATOMS: atom_id res chain seq x y z
N MET A 1 22.98 0.80 26.65
CA MET A 1 23.86 1.38 25.62
C MET A 1 25.07 0.48 25.52
N ASN A 2 25.36 -0.13 24.37
CA ASN A 2 26.49 -1.06 24.24
C ASN A 2 27.78 -0.27 23.97
N ASP A 3 28.92 -0.66 24.53
CA ASP A 3 30.17 0.10 24.34
C ASP A 3 30.59 0.23 22.87
N ILE A 4 30.31 -0.79 22.07
CA ILE A 4 30.50 -0.77 20.60
C ILE A 4 29.70 0.35 19.94
N THR A 5 28.48 0.61 20.39
CA THR A 5 27.66 1.72 19.84
C THR A 5 28.23 3.08 20.22
N ARG A 6 28.79 3.22 21.42
CA ARG A 6 29.44 4.46 21.85
C ARG A 6 30.68 4.76 20.99
N GLN A 7 31.53 3.77 20.78
CA GLN A 7 32.73 3.92 19.92
C GLN A 7 32.35 4.31 18.49
N LYS A 8 31.28 3.71 17.94
CA LYS A 8 30.77 4.09 16.63
C LYS A 8 30.27 5.53 16.59
N ILE A 9 29.54 5.98 17.60
CA ILE A 9 29.06 7.38 17.67
C ILE A 9 30.24 8.33 17.64
N ILE A 10 31.27 8.07 18.45
CA ILE A 10 32.49 8.90 18.51
C ILE A 10 33.17 8.97 17.14
N ALA A 11 33.33 7.83 16.45
CA ALA A 11 33.91 7.81 15.11
C ALA A 11 33.12 8.66 14.10
N TRP A 12 31.78 8.62 14.14
CA TRP A 12 30.95 9.45 13.25
C TRP A 12 30.97 10.93 13.60
N CYS A 13 31.12 11.27 14.88
CA CYS A 13 31.35 12.63 15.34
C CYS A 13 32.68 13.19 14.78
N GLU A 14 33.73 12.37 14.74
CA GLU A 14 35.04 12.73 14.16
C GLU A 14 34.99 12.85 12.62
N ASP A 15 34.29 11.95 11.93
CA ASP A 15 34.22 11.92 10.46
C ASP A 15 33.32 13.01 9.85
N LEU A 16 32.24 13.39 10.54
CA LEU A 16 31.23 14.34 10.06
C LEU A 16 31.19 15.58 10.97
N SER A 17 30.21 15.62 11.88
CA SER A 17 30.07 16.60 12.94
C SER A 17 29.01 16.12 13.94
N ASP A 18 29.11 16.58 15.18
CA ASP A 18 28.15 16.25 16.25
C ASP A 18 26.72 16.63 15.87
N ASP A 19 26.53 17.81 15.27
CA ASP A 19 25.23 18.30 14.83
C ASP A 19 24.57 17.36 13.83
N LEU A 20 25.34 16.84 12.85
CA LEU A 20 24.83 15.87 11.89
C LEU A 20 24.42 14.56 12.59
N VAL A 21 25.23 14.07 13.52
CA VAL A 21 24.88 12.84 14.27
C VAL A 21 23.59 13.03 15.08
N ILE A 22 23.43 14.18 15.74
CA ILE A 22 22.20 14.51 16.48
C ILE A 22 20.99 14.60 15.55
N HIS A 23 21.11 15.28 14.41
CA HIS A 23 20.03 15.38 13.43
C HIS A 23 19.64 14.01 12.86
N ALA A 24 20.61 13.14 12.58
CA ALA A 24 20.33 11.77 12.13
C ALA A 24 19.54 10.97 13.19
N MET A 25 19.87 11.15 14.48
CA MET A 25 19.11 10.54 15.57
C MET A 25 17.69 11.11 15.70
N GLN A 26 17.51 12.42 15.54
CA GLN A 26 16.17 13.03 15.55
C GLN A 26 15.28 12.46 14.45
N ILE A 27 15.80 12.31 13.23
CA ILE A 27 15.09 11.70 12.10
C ILE A 27 14.75 10.24 12.41
N ALA A 28 15.65 9.51 13.06
CA ALA A 28 15.41 8.13 13.48
C ALA A 28 14.24 8.04 14.48
N MET A 29 14.16 8.99 15.41
CA MET A 29 13.04 9.10 16.37
C MET A 29 11.72 9.44 15.69
N GLU A 30 11.71 10.42 14.79
CA GLU A 30 10.51 10.83 14.05
C GLU A 30 9.92 9.67 13.24
N ARG A 31 10.79 8.78 12.73
CA ARG A 31 10.40 7.58 11.98
C ARG A 31 10.10 6.37 12.86
N ASN A 32 9.95 6.58 14.17
CA ASN A 32 9.70 5.55 15.18
C ASN A 32 10.73 4.40 15.16
N SER A 33 11.98 4.69 14.77
CA SER A 33 13.07 3.73 14.68
C SER A 33 14.30 4.25 15.42
N VAL A 34 14.25 4.26 16.76
CA VAL A 34 15.32 4.75 17.66
C VAL A 34 16.54 3.80 17.72
N SER A 35 16.75 3.01 16.67
CA SER A 35 17.87 2.06 16.59
C SER A 35 19.12 2.75 16.05
N TRP A 36 20.26 2.50 16.69
CA TRP A 36 21.55 3.03 16.23
C TRP A 36 21.88 2.57 14.80
N SER A 37 21.47 1.36 14.40
CA SER A 37 21.65 0.84 13.04
C SER A 37 20.93 1.70 11.99
N TYR A 38 19.75 2.24 12.32
CA TYR A 38 19.02 3.14 11.43
C TYR A 38 19.73 4.49 11.28
N ALA A 39 20.14 5.09 12.40
CA ALA A 39 20.93 6.32 12.40
C ALA A 39 22.26 6.15 11.65
N GLU A 40 22.99 5.05 11.89
CA GLU A 40 24.22 4.68 11.18
C GLU A 40 23.97 4.56 9.66
N GLY A 41 22.82 4.02 9.25
CA GLY A 41 22.41 3.95 7.85
C GLY A 41 22.14 5.31 7.21
N ILE A 42 21.60 6.27 7.97
CA ILE A 42 21.43 7.66 7.52
C ILE A 42 22.80 8.34 7.37
N LEU A 43 23.66 8.22 8.39
CA LEU A 43 25.00 8.82 8.39
C LEU A 43 25.87 8.30 7.24
N LYS A 44 25.83 6.99 6.96
CA LYS A 44 26.52 6.41 5.79
C LYS A 44 26.06 7.02 4.47
N LYS A 45 24.76 7.29 4.32
CA LYS A 45 24.23 7.93 3.10
C LYS A 45 24.67 9.39 2.99
N TRP A 46 24.73 10.11 4.10
CA TRP A 46 25.21 11.49 4.12
C TRP A 46 26.70 11.57 3.81
N ASN A 47 27.51 10.69 4.40
CA ASN A 47 28.94 10.60 4.11
C ASN A 47 29.19 10.24 2.63
N ALA A 48 28.46 9.26 2.09
CA ALA A 48 28.57 8.88 0.67
C ALA A 48 28.17 10.01 -0.30
N LYS A 49 27.28 10.92 0.13
CA LYS A 49 26.87 12.10 -0.64
C LYS A 49 27.74 13.33 -0.37
N GLY A 50 28.73 13.23 0.52
CA GLY A 50 29.65 14.33 0.85
C GLY A 50 28.96 15.50 1.58
N VAL A 51 27.94 15.20 2.38
CA VAL A 51 27.16 16.20 3.13
C VAL A 51 28.01 16.77 4.26
N LYS A 52 28.17 18.10 4.30
CA LYS A 52 28.97 18.80 5.32
C LYS A 52 28.18 19.86 6.09
N SER A 53 26.95 20.15 5.68
CA SER A 53 26.11 21.19 6.27
C SER A 53 24.69 20.70 6.48
N LEU A 54 24.02 21.24 7.50
CA LEU A 54 22.60 20.99 7.75
C LEU A 54 21.72 21.40 6.56
N LYS A 55 22.11 22.46 5.82
CA LYS A 55 21.39 22.85 4.60
C LYS A 55 21.39 21.76 3.54
N ASP A 56 22.49 21.03 3.41
CA ASP A 56 22.60 19.93 2.45
C ASP A 56 21.76 18.73 2.92
N VAL A 57 21.66 18.51 4.24
CA VAL A 57 20.77 17.51 4.82
C VAL A 57 19.32 17.80 4.47
N ASP A 58 18.86 19.05 4.65
CA ASP A 58 17.49 19.44 4.35
C ASP A 58 17.16 19.24 2.87
N ALA A 59 18.07 19.65 1.98
CA ALA A 59 17.92 19.43 0.54
C ALA A 59 17.82 17.93 0.21
N LEU A 60 18.59 17.08 0.89
CA LEU A 60 18.53 15.63 0.69
C LEU A 60 17.28 14.98 1.24
N LEU A 61 16.75 15.47 2.35
CA LEU A 61 15.48 15.01 2.90
C LEU A 61 14.33 15.34 1.94
N ALA A 62 14.30 16.58 1.44
CA ALA A 62 13.32 17.01 0.44
C ALA A 62 13.40 16.16 -0.84
N GLN A 63 14.61 15.89 -1.34
CA GLN A 63 14.80 15.00 -2.49
C GLN A 63 14.31 13.57 -2.20
N PHE A 64 14.59 13.04 -1.01
CA PHE A 64 14.17 11.70 -0.63
C PHE A 64 12.65 11.57 -0.56
N GLU A 65 11.97 12.58 -0.02
CA GLU A 65 10.51 12.63 0.03
C GLU A 65 9.89 12.74 -1.37
N ALA A 66 10.42 13.62 -2.21
CA ALA A 66 9.98 13.74 -3.60
C ALA A 66 10.15 12.42 -4.37
N GLN A 67 11.29 11.75 -4.21
CA GLN A 67 11.54 10.45 -4.84
C GLN A 67 10.60 9.37 -4.31
N ARG A 68 10.32 9.37 -3.01
CA ARG A 68 9.39 8.43 -2.38
C ARG A 68 7.95 8.65 -2.88
N ALA A 69 7.53 9.90 -3.04
CA ALA A 69 6.23 10.24 -3.63
C ALA A 69 6.13 9.80 -5.09
N GLN A 70 7.20 9.97 -5.88
CA GLN A 70 7.22 9.51 -7.27
C GLN A 70 7.15 7.99 -7.38
N LYS A 71 7.85 7.26 -6.50
CA LYS A 71 7.82 5.79 -6.48
C LYS A 71 6.48 5.21 -6.00
N ASN A 72 5.78 5.93 -5.13
CA ASN A 72 4.43 5.58 -4.68
C ASN A 72 3.33 6.01 -5.65
N ARG A 73 3.66 6.53 -6.83
CA ARG A 73 2.65 6.63 -7.88
C ARG A 73 2.17 5.22 -8.18
N PRO A 74 0.87 4.92 -8.07
CA PRO A 74 0.36 3.65 -8.54
C PRO A 74 0.81 3.57 -10.00
N TYR A 75 1.65 2.57 -10.28
CA TYR A 75 2.10 2.29 -11.64
C TYR A 75 0.83 2.15 -12.45
N GLY A 76 0.52 3.18 -13.23
CA GLY A 76 -0.64 3.29 -14.09
C GLY A 76 -0.48 2.36 -15.28
N ASN A 77 -0.18 1.10 -15.02
CA ASN A 77 -0.53 0.03 -15.91
C ASN A 77 -1.93 -0.38 -15.49
N GLN A 78 -2.90 0.46 -15.85
CA GLN A 78 -4.24 -0.04 -16.10
C GLN A 78 -4.08 -0.98 -17.28
N ARG A 79 -3.71 -2.22 -16.96
CA ARG A 79 -3.70 -3.31 -17.92
C ARG A 79 -5.18 -3.48 -18.26
N THR A 80 -5.61 -2.83 -19.32
CA THR A 80 -6.91 -3.08 -19.91
C THR A 80 -6.81 -4.51 -20.44
N GLU A 81 -7.23 -5.47 -19.62
CA GLU A 81 -7.36 -6.83 -20.10
C GLU A 81 -8.30 -6.78 -21.30
N ASN A 82 -7.92 -7.45 -22.39
CA ASN A 82 -8.80 -7.63 -23.54
C ASN A 82 -9.91 -8.59 -23.11
N ILE A 83 -10.89 -8.08 -22.37
CA ILE A 83 -12.08 -8.82 -21.95
C ILE A 83 -12.80 -9.23 -23.22
N PRO A 84 -12.87 -10.53 -23.55
CA PRO A 84 -13.57 -10.97 -24.74
C PRO A 84 -15.07 -10.69 -24.60
N GLU A 85 -15.73 -10.46 -25.72
CA GLU A 85 -17.17 -10.15 -25.79
C GLU A 85 -18.04 -11.20 -25.07
N TRP A 86 -17.62 -12.48 -25.06
CA TRP A 86 -18.33 -13.55 -24.36
C TRP A 86 -18.49 -13.29 -22.85
N PHE A 87 -17.55 -12.59 -22.21
CA PHE A 87 -17.55 -12.32 -20.77
C PHE A 87 -18.63 -11.30 -20.37
N SER A 88 -18.76 -10.21 -21.14
CA SER A 88 -19.82 -9.21 -20.95
C SER A 88 -21.21 -9.81 -21.21
N LYS A 89 -21.31 -10.69 -22.22
CA LYS A 89 -22.55 -11.40 -22.54
C LYS A 89 -23.03 -12.28 -21.38
N HIS A 90 -22.11 -13.04 -20.78
CA HIS A 90 -22.43 -13.90 -19.64
C HIS A 90 -22.89 -13.10 -18.41
N GLN A 91 -22.33 -11.91 -18.21
CA GLN A 91 -22.70 -11.03 -17.10
C GLN A 91 -24.11 -10.45 -17.27
N ALA A 92 -24.48 -10.06 -18.50
CA ALA A 92 -25.84 -9.61 -18.84
C ALA A 92 -26.87 -10.74 -18.70
N GLU A 93 -26.54 -11.95 -19.13
CA GLU A 93 -27.40 -13.13 -18.99
C GLU A 93 -27.58 -13.53 -17.52
N SER A 94 -26.50 -13.48 -16.72
CA SER A 94 -26.54 -13.79 -15.28
C SER A 94 -27.38 -12.78 -14.48
N ALA A 95 -27.33 -11.49 -14.84
CA ALA A 95 -28.15 -10.45 -14.22
C ALA A 95 -29.64 -10.59 -14.57
N ALA A 96 -29.97 -11.05 -15.78
CA ALA A 96 -31.35 -11.33 -16.20
C ALA A 96 -31.92 -12.58 -15.51
N THR A 97 -31.12 -13.63 -15.29
CA THR A 97 -31.59 -14.85 -14.59
C THR A 97 -31.86 -14.60 -13.10
N GLN A 98 -31.09 -13.71 -12.44
CA GLN A 98 -31.32 -13.38 -11.02
C GLN A 98 -32.64 -12.61 -10.75
N GLN A 99 -33.26 -12.02 -11.76
CA GLN A 99 -34.59 -11.41 -11.62
C GLN A 99 -35.72 -12.45 -11.65
N ILE A 100 -35.54 -13.59 -12.35
CA ILE A 100 -36.55 -14.64 -12.48
C ILE A 100 -36.70 -15.45 -11.18
N VAL A 101 -35.64 -15.56 -10.37
CA VAL A 101 -35.66 -16.30 -9.10
C VAL A 101 -36.19 -15.48 -7.91
N ASN A 102 -36.50 -14.18 -8.13
CA ASN A 102 -36.96 -13.26 -7.09
C ASN A 102 -38.45 -12.90 -7.20
N GLU A 103 -39.19 -13.44 -8.15
CA GLU A 103 -40.65 -13.44 -8.05
C GLU A 103 -41.09 -14.60 -7.14
N PRO A 104 -41.97 -14.36 -6.15
CA PRO A 104 -42.52 -15.44 -5.34
C PRO A 104 -43.37 -16.32 -6.24
N ILE A 105 -42.85 -17.50 -6.59
CA ILE A 105 -43.60 -18.52 -7.31
C ILE A 105 -44.82 -18.87 -6.45
N ASP A 106 -46.02 -18.48 -6.87
CA ASP A 106 -47.27 -18.84 -6.19
C ASP A 106 -47.67 -20.27 -6.56
N PHE A 107 -47.05 -21.22 -5.85
CA PHE A 107 -47.27 -22.65 -6.00
C PHE A 107 -48.73 -23.08 -5.67
N GLU A 108 -49.52 -22.25 -4.99
CA GLU A 108 -50.89 -22.58 -4.57
C GLU A 108 -51.86 -22.51 -5.75
N ALA A 109 -51.70 -21.51 -6.62
CA ALA A 109 -52.50 -21.34 -7.82
C ALA A 109 -52.28 -22.46 -8.85
N GLU A 110 -51.04 -22.92 -9.05
CA GLU A 110 -50.76 -24.05 -9.94
C GLU A 110 -51.32 -25.37 -9.40
N ARG A 111 -51.21 -25.58 -8.08
CA ARG A 111 -51.71 -26.81 -7.44
C ARG A 111 -53.24 -26.91 -7.50
N ALA A 112 -53.96 -25.80 -7.35
CA ALA A 112 -55.42 -25.75 -7.50
C ALA A 112 -55.88 -26.10 -8.93
N LYS A 113 -55.11 -25.66 -9.94
CA LYS A 113 -55.40 -25.93 -11.36
C LYS A 113 -55.23 -27.40 -11.72
N VAL A 114 -54.24 -28.08 -11.12
CA VAL A 114 -54.02 -29.53 -11.29
C VAL A 114 -55.12 -30.35 -10.61
N LEU A 115 -55.57 -29.95 -9.41
CA LEU A 115 -56.66 -30.63 -8.69
C LEU A 115 -58.02 -30.49 -9.39
N ALA A 116 -58.33 -29.31 -9.92
CA ALA A 116 -59.56 -29.08 -10.69
C ALA A 116 -59.64 -29.98 -11.95
N LYS A 117 -58.49 -30.33 -12.52
CA LYS A 117 -58.38 -31.21 -13.70
C LYS A 117 -58.51 -32.70 -13.36
N LEU A 118 -58.39 -33.07 -12.08
CA LEU A 118 -58.49 -34.45 -11.60
C LEU A 118 -59.82 -34.77 -10.89
N GLY A 119 -60.63 -33.76 -10.56
CA GLY A 119 -61.90 -33.93 -9.84
C GLY A 119 -63.17 -34.02 -10.70
N GLY A 120 -63.05 -34.17 -12.02
CA GLY A 120 -64.20 -34.26 -12.93
C GLY A 120 -64.37 -35.65 -13.54
N ALA A 121 -64.93 -36.59 -12.77
CA ALA A 121 -65.52 -37.84 -13.25
C ALA A 121 -66.66 -38.26 -12.30
#